data_AF-A0AAV9H110-F1
#
_entry.id   AF-A0AAV9H110-F1
#
_cell.length_a   1.000
_cell.length_b   1.000
_cell.length_c   1.000
_cell.angle_alpha   90.00
_cell.angle_beta   90.00
_cell.angle_gamma   90.00
#
_symmetry.space_group_name_H-M   'P 1'
#
loop_
_entity.id
_entity.type
_entity.pdbx_description
1 polymer ?
#
loop_
_entity_poly.entity_id
_entity_poly.type
_entity_poly.pdbx_seq_one_letter_code
_entity_poly.pdbx_strand_id
1 'polypeptide(L)'
;MSPPTMPPLTIGVLALQGGVGEHIALLQKAAAHLASTQPETLPSDPPFSFLEVRTADTLAQCDALIIPGGESTTMAIVARRLGLLDPLRQFVKVDNKPVWGTCAGLVMLAEEASATKQGGQELVGGLDVRVLRNRYGTQIQSFVADLELPFLGEEERPFRGVFIRAPVVEEIIAPAAEGEVVNGAGKKGGVEVLGVYRKKGGGEGEGDIVAVKQRNVFGTSFHPELTDDVRIHVWWLKRVLEGVRHGGLVVSA
;
A
#
# COMPACT_ATOMS: atom_id res chain seq x y z
N MET A 1 -7.63 -31.08 -23.04
CA MET A 1 -8.40 -29.87 -22.70
C MET A 1 -7.44 -28.94 -21.98
N SER A 2 -7.14 -27.77 -22.54
CA SER A 2 -6.38 -26.75 -21.82
C SER A 2 -7.18 -26.33 -20.57
N PRO A 3 -6.55 -26.11 -19.41
CA PRO A 3 -7.26 -25.64 -18.23
C PRO A 3 -7.96 -24.29 -18.53
N PRO A 4 -9.11 -24.01 -17.89
CA PRO A 4 -9.80 -22.74 -18.07
C PRO A 4 -8.87 -21.59 -17.65
N THR A 5 -8.68 -20.62 -18.54
CA THR A 5 -7.92 -19.41 -18.26
C THR A 5 -8.70 -18.57 -17.25
N MET A 6 -8.15 -18.37 -16.06
CA MET A 6 -8.73 -17.44 -15.09
C MET A 6 -8.69 -16.01 -15.65
N PRO A 7 -9.70 -15.17 -15.37
CA PRO A 7 -9.62 -13.76 -15.72
C PRO A 7 -8.40 -13.11 -15.02
N PRO A 8 -7.80 -12.06 -15.64
CA PRO A 8 -6.70 -11.33 -15.02
C PRO A 8 -7.15 -10.68 -13.71
N LEU A 9 -6.24 -10.62 -12.72
CA LEU A 9 -6.49 -9.86 -11.50
C LEU A 9 -6.48 -8.38 -11.79
N THR A 10 -7.51 -7.67 -11.35
CA THR A 10 -7.68 -6.25 -11.60
C THR A 10 -7.08 -5.43 -10.47
N ILE A 11 -6.03 -4.68 -10.77
CA ILE A 11 -5.33 -3.84 -9.82
C ILE A 11 -5.73 -2.38 -10.05
N GLY A 12 -6.40 -1.80 -9.07
CA GLY A 12 -6.78 -0.40 -9.09
C GLY A 12 -5.65 0.52 -8.62
N VAL A 13 -5.59 1.73 -9.18
CA VAL A 13 -4.82 2.85 -8.62
C VAL A 13 -5.77 4.00 -8.37
N LEU A 14 -5.90 4.44 -7.11
CA LEU A 14 -6.84 5.50 -6.73
C LEU A 14 -6.45 6.83 -7.39
N ALA A 15 -7.29 7.29 -8.31
CA ALA A 15 -7.01 8.42 -9.19
C ALA A 15 -7.70 9.72 -8.72
N LEU A 16 -7.58 10.02 -7.43
CA LEU A 16 -8.08 11.27 -6.85
C LEU A 16 -7.02 12.37 -6.84
N GLN A 17 -5.75 12.00 -6.64
CA GLN A 17 -4.60 12.91 -6.72
C GLN A 17 -3.29 12.12 -6.75
N GLY A 18 -2.32 12.60 -7.54
CA GLY A 18 -0.89 12.25 -7.46
C GLY A 18 -0.50 10.83 -7.87
N GLY A 19 0.66 10.67 -8.51
CA GLY A 19 1.37 9.39 -8.72
C GLY A 19 0.65 8.29 -9.52
N VAL A 20 -0.54 8.55 -10.08
CA VAL A 20 -1.39 7.53 -10.70
C VAL A 20 -0.73 6.89 -11.91
N GLY A 21 -0.31 7.72 -12.88
CA GLY A 21 0.26 7.25 -14.14
C GLY A 21 1.61 6.56 -13.92
N GLU A 22 2.42 7.10 -13.01
CA GLU A 22 3.71 6.54 -12.63
C GLU A 22 3.55 5.16 -11.97
N HIS A 23 2.58 5.01 -11.05
CA HIS A 23 2.26 3.71 -10.47
C HIS A 23 1.79 2.70 -11.52
N ILE A 24 0.90 3.09 -12.43
CA ILE A 24 0.43 2.21 -13.51
C ILE A 24 1.59 1.78 -14.41
N ALA A 25 2.48 2.70 -14.79
CA ALA A 25 3.63 2.39 -15.63
C ALA A 25 4.57 1.38 -14.95
N LEU A 26 4.86 1.53 -13.65
CA LEU A 26 5.69 0.57 -12.91
C LEU A 26 4.98 -0.76 -12.68
N LEU A 27 3.67 -0.77 -12.47
CA LEU A 27 2.87 -1.99 -12.39
C LEU A 27 2.94 -2.79 -13.69
N GLN A 28 2.84 -2.13 -14.85
CA GLN A 28 3.01 -2.77 -16.15
C GLN A 28 4.42 -3.37 -16.32
N LYS A 29 5.47 -2.60 -15.97
CA LYS A 29 6.85 -3.12 -15.99
C LYS A 29 7.04 -4.30 -15.03
N ALA A 30 6.46 -4.24 -13.84
CA ALA A 30 6.53 -5.30 -12.84
C ALA A 30 5.81 -6.59 -13.31
N ALA A 31 4.63 -6.46 -13.91
CA ALA A 31 3.90 -7.58 -14.49
C ALA A 31 4.68 -8.23 -15.65
N ALA A 32 5.28 -7.44 -16.53
CA ALA A 32 6.14 -7.94 -17.61
C ALA A 32 7.37 -8.67 -17.05
N HIS A 33 7.98 -8.16 -15.98
CA HIS A 33 9.09 -8.82 -15.30
C HIS A 33 8.68 -10.17 -14.66
N LEU A 34 7.49 -10.24 -14.05
CA LEU A 34 6.97 -11.51 -13.51
C LEU A 34 6.73 -12.53 -14.61
N ALA A 35 6.14 -12.11 -15.72
CA ALA A 35 5.89 -12.97 -16.88
C ALA A 35 7.18 -13.51 -17.50
N SER A 36 8.28 -12.74 -17.49
CA SER A 36 9.56 -13.18 -18.04
C SER A 36 10.39 -14.04 -17.09
N THR A 37 10.24 -13.89 -15.77
CA THR A 37 11.10 -14.55 -14.78
C THR A 37 10.45 -15.76 -14.11
N GLN A 38 9.12 -15.83 -14.03
CA GLN A 38 8.40 -16.90 -13.32
C GLN A 38 7.08 -17.30 -14.03
N PRO A 39 7.10 -17.59 -15.34
CA PRO A 39 5.88 -17.82 -16.13
C PRO A 39 5.02 -18.98 -15.60
N GLU A 40 5.63 -20.03 -15.05
CA GLU A 40 4.95 -21.20 -14.50
C GLU A 40 4.14 -20.92 -13.23
N THR A 41 4.39 -19.79 -12.55
CA THR A 41 3.72 -19.43 -11.31
C THR A 41 2.46 -18.59 -11.53
N LEU A 42 2.26 -18.10 -12.76
CA LEU A 42 1.17 -17.20 -13.12
C LEU A 42 -0.11 -17.97 -13.49
N PRO A 43 -1.27 -17.55 -12.98
CA PRO A 43 -2.54 -18.27 -13.20
C PRO A 43 -3.14 -18.05 -14.59
N SER A 44 -2.72 -17.00 -15.32
CA SER A 44 -3.25 -16.61 -16.63
C SER A 44 -2.26 -15.72 -17.40
N ASP A 45 -2.53 -15.52 -18.69
CA ASP A 45 -1.77 -14.66 -19.59
C ASP A 45 -2.72 -13.69 -20.36
N PRO A 46 -2.69 -12.36 -20.09
CA PRO A 46 -1.91 -11.70 -19.04
C PRO A 46 -2.50 -11.96 -17.63
N PRO A 47 -1.67 -12.00 -16.57
CA PRO A 47 -2.13 -12.27 -15.20
C PRO A 47 -2.79 -11.07 -14.50
N PHE A 48 -2.56 -9.85 -15.00
CA PHE A 48 -3.00 -8.61 -14.37
C PHE A 48 -3.63 -7.65 -15.37
N SER A 49 -4.62 -6.89 -14.91
CA SER A 49 -5.13 -5.68 -15.56
C SER A 49 -5.01 -4.49 -14.61
N PHE A 50 -4.90 -3.28 -15.15
CA PHE A 50 -4.66 -2.06 -14.36
C PHE A 50 -5.74 -1.02 -14.66
N LEU A 51 -6.36 -0.45 -13.62
CA LEU A 51 -7.44 0.52 -13.75
C LEU A 51 -7.22 1.75 -12.86
N GLU A 52 -7.58 2.92 -13.39
CA GLU A 52 -7.68 4.14 -12.58
C GLU A 52 -9.03 4.15 -11.86
N VAL A 53 -8.98 4.25 -10.53
CA VAL A 53 -10.19 4.22 -9.68
C VAL A 53 -10.61 5.65 -9.32
N ARG A 54 -11.78 6.07 -9.80
CA ARG A 54 -12.36 7.39 -9.49
C ARG A 54 -13.72 7.32 -8.82
N THR A 55 -14.35 6.16 -8.83
CA THR A 55 -15.74 5.94 -8.40
C THR A 55 -15.87 4.61 -7.64
N ALA A 56 -16.98 4.44 -6.93
CA ALA A 56 -17.27 3.18 -6.23
C ALA A 56 -17.38 2.00 -7.21
N ASP A 57 -17.97 2.22 -8.39
CA ASP A 57 -18.13 1.18 -9.42
C ASP A 57 -16.80 0.71 -10.00
N THR A 58 -15.83 1.63 -10.17
CA THR A 58 -14.48 1.28 -10.62
C THR A 58 -13.68 0.60 -9.51
N LEU A 59 -13.89 1.00 -8.25
CA LEU A 59 -13.30 0.32 -7.09
C LEU A 59 -13.82 -1.12 -6.95
N ALA A 60 -15.12 -1.34 -7.16
CA ALA A 60 -15.76 -2.65 -7.01
C ALA A 60 -15.20 -3.71 -7.98
N GLN A 61 -14.66 -3.29 -9.13
CA GLN A 61 -14.02 -4.16 -10.11
C GLN A 61 -12.61 -4.60 -9.71
N CYS A 62 -12.01 -3.98 -8.69
CA CYS A 62 -10.62 -4.23 -8.31
C CYS A 62 -10.49 -5.41 -7.34
N ASP A 63 -9.48 -6.24 -7.55
CA ASP A 63 -9.03 -7.29 -6.63
C ASP A 63 -8.02 -6.76 -5.62
N ALA A 64 -7.26 -5.73 -5.98
CA ALA A 64 -6.31 -5.02 -5.12
C ALA A 64 -6.26 -3.54 -5.48
N LEU A 65 -5.74 -2.71 -4.56
CA LEU A 65 -5.72 -1.26 -4.73
C LEU A 65 -4.38 -0.64 -4.31
N ILE A 66 -3.85 0.27 -5.12
CA ILE A 66 -2.84 1.24 -4.69
C ILE A 66 -3.53 2.57 -4.37
N ILE A 67 -3.26 3.12 -3.19
CA ILE A 67 -3.57 4.51 -2.83
C ILE A 67 -2.27 5.31 -2.97
N PRO A 68 -2.11 6.12 -4.03
CA PRO A 68 -0.83 6.73 -4.35
C PRO A 68 -0.51 7.92 -3.43
N GLY A 69 0.69 8.47 -3.63
CA GLY A 69 1.14 9.68 -2.98
C GLY A 69 0.39 10.94 -3.42
N GLY A 70 0.56 12.03 -2.67
CA GLY A 70 -0.23 13.22 -2.91
C GLY A 70 -0.44 14.14 -1.71
N GLU A 71 -1.63 14.73 -1.63
CA GLU A 71 -2.11 15.50 -0.47
C GLU A 71 -3.30 14.78 0.17
N SER A 72 -3.01 14.03 1.23
CA SER A 72 -3.98 13.16 1.89
C SER A 72 -5.26 13.86 2.38
N THR A 73 -5.21 15.13 2.80
CA THR A 73 -6.41 15.87 3.21
C THR A 73 -7.34 16.13 2.02
N THR A 74 -6.77 16.55 0.89
CA THR A 74 -7.50 16.77 -0.35
C THR A 74 -8.09 15.47 -0.86
N MET A 75 -7.31 14.37 -0.84
CA MET A 75 -7.81 13.05 -1.23
C MET A 75 -9.00 12.62 -0.36
N ALA A 76 -8.93 12.78 0.97
CA ALA A 76 -10.02 12.46 1.88
C ALA A 76 -11.28 13.31 1.61
N ILE A 77 -11.12 14.63 1.41
CA ILE A 77 -12.23 15.54 1.08
C ILE A 77 -12.88 15.15 -0.24
N VAL A 78 -12.09 14.88 -1.28
CA VAL A 78 -12.61 14.47 -2.59
C VAL A 78 -13.30 13.12 -2.48
N ALA A 79 -12.70 12.13 -1.81
CA ALA A 79 -13.29 10.81 -1.61
C ALA A 79 -14.65 10.90 -0.88
N ARG A 80 -14.75 11.71 0.18
CA ARG A 80 -16.02 11.94 0.89
C ARG A 80 -17.06 12.59 -0.02
N ARG A 81 -16.69 13.62 -0.78
CA ARG A 81 -17.61 14.32 -1.71
C ARG A 81 -18.14 13.39 -2.81
N LEU A 82 -17.34 12.43 -3.25
CA LEU A 82 -17.73 11.43 -4.25
C LEU A 82 -18.43 10.21 -3.66
N GLY A 83 -18.65 10.16 -2.33
CA GLY A 83 -19.20 8.98 -1.66
C GLY A 83 -18.28 7.76 -1.70
N LEU A 84 -16.99 7.94 -1.99
CA LEU A 84 -15.99 6.88 -2.18
C LEU A 84 -15.30 6.46 -0.88
N LEU A 85 -15.36 7.29 0.17
CA LEU A 85 -14.63 7.03 1.41
C LEU A 85 -15.12 5.76 2.15
N ASP A 86 -16.43 5.55 2.24
CA ASP A 86 -16.99 4.36 2.89
C ASP A 86 -16.79 3.08 2.05
N PRO A 87 -16.93 3.10 0.70
CA PRO A 87 -16.47 2.01 -0.15
C PRO A 87 -14.99 1.65 0.01
N LEU A 88 -14.10 2.64 0.18
CA LEU A 88 -12.69 2.37 0.47
C LEU A 88 -12.52 1.65 1.82
N ARG A 89 -13.22 2.10 2.86
CA ARG A 89 -13.20 1.44 4.18
C ARG A 89 -13.69 0.00 4.10
N GLN A 90 -14.77 -0.25 3.35
CA GLN A 90 -15.29 -1.59 3.10
C GLN A 90 -14.23 -2.46 2.40
N PHE A 91 -13.63 -1.97 1.31
CA PHE A 91 -12.61 -2.66 0.53
C PHE A 91 -11.41 -3.07 1.39
N VAL A 92 -10.93 -2.17 2.26
CA VAL A 92 -9.76 -2.43 3.11
C VAL A 92 -10.10 -3.28 4.33
N LYS A 93 -11.11 -2.88 5.12
CA LYS A 93 -11.32 -3.40 6.48
C LYS A 93 -12.29 -4.57 6.56
N VAL A 94 -13.16 -4.74 5.57
CA VAL A 94 -14.22 -5.77 5.60
C VAL A 94 -13.96 -6.81 4.53
N ASP A 95 -13.73 -6.40 3.28
CA ASP A 95 -13.43 -7.32 2.20
C ASP A 95 -12.00 -7.88 2.32
N ASN A 96 -11.15 -7.26 3.15
CA ASN A 96 -9.76 -7.63 3.39
C ASN A 96 -8.96 -7.78 2.08
N LYS A 97 -9.24 -6.93 1.08
CA LYS A 97 -8.54 -6.96 -0.20
C LYS A 97 -7.15 -6.32 -0.10
N PRO A 98 -6.13 -6.83 -0.82
CA PRO A 98 -4.78 -6.28 -0.75
C PRO A 98 -4.73 -4.79 -1.12
N VAL A 99 -4.14 -3.98 -0.24
CA VAL A 99 -4.04 -2.52 -0.45
C VAL A 99 -2.62 -2.04 -0.16
N TRP A 100 -2.11 -1.14 -0.99
CA TRP A 100 -0.83 -0.47 -0.77
C TRP A 100 -0.98 1.05 -0.79
N GLY A 101 -0.66 1.70 0.34
CA GLY A 101 -0.58 3.15 0.44
C GLY A 101 0.85 3.66 0.31
N THR A 102 1.11 4.59 -0.62
CA THR A 102 2.39 5.31 -0.72
C THR A 102 2.23 6.76 -0.29
N CYS A 103 3.16 7.27 0.52
CA CYS A 103 3.16 8.64 1.04
C CYS A 103 1.79 9.06 1.61
N ALA A 104 0.99 9.86 0.89
CA ALA A 104 -0.36 10.25 1.29
C ALA A 104 -1.29 9.04 1.50
N GLY A 105 -1.12 7.97 0.72
CA GLY A 105 -1.85 6.72 0.90
C GLY A 105 -1.52 6.02 2.22
N LEU A 106 -0.26 6.06 2.68
CA LEU A 106 0.10 5.57 4.02
C LEU A 106 -0.65 6.37 5.10
N VAL A 107 -0.74 7.69 4.96
CA VAL A 107 -1.54 8.52 5.89
C VAL A 107 -3.00 8.09 5.86
N MET A 108 -3.60 7.88 4.68
CA MET A 108 -5.01 7.47 4.57
C MET A 108 -5.29 6.10 5.20
N LEU A 109 -4.35 5.16 5.16
CA LEU A 109 -4.51 3.81 5.69
C LEU A 109 -4.24 3.70 7.21
N ALA A 110 -3.68 4.73 7.84
CA ALA A 110 -3.49 4.77 9.28
C ALA A 110 -4.84 4.81 10.02
N GLU A 111 -4.90 4.23 11.22
CA GLU A 111 -6.04 4.46 12.14
C GLU A 111 -5.98 5.87 12.76
N GLU A 112 -4.79 6.44 12.91
CA GLU A 112 -4.60 7.80 13.43
C GLU A 112 -3.59 8.63 12.64
N ALA A 113 -3.82 9.95 12.54
CA ALA A 113 -2.91 10.88 11.89
C ALA A 113 -2.64 12.13 12.75
N SER A 114 -1.35 12.43 12.96
CA SER A 114 -0.88 13.62 13.69
C SER A 114 -0.65 14.81 12.74
N ALA A 115 -0.55 16.03 13.29
CA ALA A 115 -0.35 17.28 12.55
C ALA A 115 -1.44 17.57 11.48
N THR A 116 -2.70 17.29 11.82
CA THR A 116 -3.87 17.59 10.98
C THR A 116 -4.36 19.03 11.18
N LYS A 117 -5.14 19.54 10.21
CA LYS A 117 -5.81 20.85 10.35
C LYS A 117 -6.92 20.75 11.41
N GLN A 118 -7.40 21.88 11.91
CA GLN A 118 -8.57 21.92 12.81
C GLN A 118 -9.75 21.13 12.20
N GLY A 119 -10.33 20.23 13.00
CA GLY A 119 -11.37 19.29 12.57
C GLY A 119 -10.88 17.87 12.21
N GLY A 120 -9.55 17.63 12.25
CA GLY A 120 -8.98 16.33 11.95
C GLY A 120 -8.95 16.02 10.45
N GLN A 121 -8.63 14.77 10.11
CA GLN A 121 -8.69 14.25 8.74
C GLN A 121 -9.42 12.91 8.78
N GLU A 122 -10.32 12.70 7.83
CA GLU A 122 -10.92 11.38 7.67
C GLU A 122 -9.92 10.39 7.07
N LEU A 123 -9.86 9.21 7.67
CA LEU A 123 -8.98 8.12 7.27
C LEU A 123 -9.80 6.92 6.77
N VAL A 124 -9.14 6.09 5.97
CA VAL A 124 -9.65 4.79 5.52
C VAL A 124 -9.36 3.74 6.60
N GLY A 125 -8.19 3.81 7.24
CA GLY A 125 -7.76 2.80 8.22
C GLY A 125 -7.31 1.50 7.54
N GLY A 126 -7.00 0.49 8.36
CA GLY A 126 -6.44 -0.79 7.92
C GLY A 126 -4.99 -1.05 8.34
N LEU A 127 -4.30 -0.03 8.85
CA LEU A 127 -3.03 -0.14 9.56
C LEU A 127 -3.19 0.43 10.97
N ASP A 128 -3.01 -0.40 12.00
CA ASP A 128 -3.07 -0.04 13.43
C ASP A 128 -1.81 0.78 13.81
N VAL A 129 -1.68 1.96 13.22
CA VAL A 129 -0.56 2.87 13.39
C VAL A 129 -1.04 4.31 13.48
N ARG A 130 -0.26 5.14 14.18
CA ARG A 130 -0.33 6.60 14.12
C ARG A 130 0.71 7.10 13.12
N VAL A 131 0.28 7.92 12.17
CA VAL A 131 1.16 8.51 11.15
C VAL A 131 1.31 10.01 11.37
N LEU A 132 2.55 10.48 11.54
CA LEU A 132 2.87 11.89 11.56
C LEU A 132 3.05 12.41 10.14
N ARG A 133 2.20 13.36 9.74
CA ARG A 133 2.26 13.99 8.42
C ARG A 133 3.45 14.92 8.30
N ASN A 134 4.07 14.94 7.11
CA ASN A 134 5.11 15.91 6.74
C ASN A 134 6.28 16.02 7.74
N ARG A 135 6.76 14.90 8.29
CA ARG A 135 7.83 14.86 9.32
C ARG A 135 9.07 15.67 8.93
N TYR A 136 9.42 15.65 7.65
CA TYR A 136 10.63 16.24 7.10
C TYR A 136 10.48 17.71 6.68
N GLY A 137 9.36 18.37 7.00
CA GLY A 137 9.19 19.81 6.85
C GLY A 137 8.67 20.28 5.47
N THR A 138 9.07 21.50 5.07
CA THR A 138 8.52 22.18 3.87
C THR A 138 8.99 21.53 2.56
N GLN A 139 8.39 21.89 1.42
CA GLN A 139 8.72 21.32 0.09
C GLN A 139 10.22 21.35 -0.27
N ILE A 140 11.00 22.24 0.35
CA ILE A 140 12.45 22.43 0.10
C ILE A 140 13.30 21.29 0.71
N GLN A 141 12.71 20.45 1.57
CA GLN A 141 13.41 19.38 2.29
C GLN A 141 13.15 17.98 1.71
N SER A 142 12.76 17.86 0.44
CA SER A 142 12.75 16.56 -0.23
C SER A 142 14.17 15.99 -0.30
N PHE A 143 14.29 14.69 -0.09
CA PHE A 143 15.58 14.00 -0.17
C PHE A 143 15.40 12.61 -0.77
N VAL A 144 16.53 12.04 -1.18
CA VAL A 144 16.60 10.67 -1.67
C VAL A 144 17.58 9.93 -0.79
N ALA A 145 17.20 8.74 -0.35
CA ALA A 145 18.01 7.90 0.51
C ALA A 145 17.99 6.45 0.04
N ASP A 146 19.11 5.77 0.25
CA ASP A 146 19.23 4.34 0.07
C ASP A 146 18.58 3.64 1.27
N LEU A 147 17.64 2.74 0.99
CA LEU A 147 16.87 1.99 1.98
C LEU A 147 17.25 0.52 1.94
N GLU A 148 17.54 -0.02 3.11
CA GLU A 148 17.63 -1.46 3.32
C GLU A 148 16.22 -2.00 3.54
N LEU A 149 15.71 -2.75 2.56
CA LEU A 149 14.38 -3.35 2.57
C LEU A 149 14.51 -4.87 2.40
N PRO A 150 14.83 -5.63 3.48
CA PRO A 150 15.15 -7.05 3.38
C PRO A 150 14.05 -7.91 2.74
N PHE A 151 12.79 -7.48 2.86
CA PHE A 151 11.65 -8.17 2.26
C PHE A 151 11.65 -8.18 0.72
N LEU A 152 12.46 -7.34 0.07
CA LEU A 152 12.65 -7.33 -1.38
C LEU A 152 13.64 -8.39 -1.86
N GLY A 153 14.33 -9.09 -0.95
CA GLY A 153 15.32 -10.12 -1.25
C GLY A 153 16.77 -9.64 -1.12
N GLU A 154 17.71 -10.54 -1.37
CA GLU A 154 19.16 -10.37 -1.18
C GLU A 154 19.85 -9.74 -2.40
N GLU A 155 19.21 -8.78 -3.08
CA GLU A 155 19.93 -8.03 -4.12
C GLU A 155 20.99 -7.12 -3.48
N GLU A 156 22.19 -7.07 -4.06
CA GLU A 156 23.34 -6.32 -3.52
C GLU A 156 23.15 -4.80 -3.47
N ARG A 157 22.08 -4.26 -4.09
CA ARG A 157 21.83 -2.81 -4.15
C ARG A 157 20.66 -2.38 -3.27
N PRO A 158 20.82 -1.29 -2.48
CA PRO A 158 19.73 -0.74 -1.68
C PRO A 158 18.58 -0.24 -2.56
N PHE A 159 17.40 -0.09 -1.97
CA PHE A 159 16.25 0.49 -2.65
C PHE A 159 16.28 2.02 -2.53
N ARG A 160 16.19 2.72 -3.67
CA ARG A 160 16.25 4.19 -3.68
C ARG A 160 14.90 4.78 -3.24
N GLY A 161 14.79 5.22 -1.99
CA GLY A 161 13.61 5.88 -1.46
C GLY A 161 13.58 7.37 -1.77
N VAL A 162 12.53 7.84 -2.46
CA VAL A 162 12.29 9.27 -2.73
C VAL A 162 11.30 9.82 -1.69
N PHE A 163 11.75 10.75 -0.85
CA PHE A 163 10.97 11.32 0.26
C PHE A 163 10.59 12.76 -0.08
N ILE A 164 9.30 13.00 -0.35
CA ILE A 164 8.77 14.34 -0.66
C ILE A 164 7.68 14.67 0.34
N ARG A 165 7.98 15.57 1.30
CA ARG A 165 7.10 15.84 2.45
C ARG A 165 6.60 14.55 3.12
N ALA A 166 7.48 13.55 3.18
CA ALA A 166 7.08 12.20 3.53
C ALA A 166 6.50 12.14 4.95
N PRO A 167 5.43 11.37 5.17
CA PRO A 167 4.98 11.03 6.50
C PRO A 167 5.92 10.01 7.15
N VAL A 168 5.79 9.79 8.45
CA VAL A 168 6.44 8.67 9.17
C VAL A 168 5.44 7.98 10.08
N VAL A 169 5.64 6.69 10.32
CA VAL A 169 4.89 5.98 11.37
C VAL A 169 5.51 6.37 12.71
N GLU A 170 4.74 7.11 13.51
CA GLU A 170 5.13 7.65 14.82
C GLU A 170 4.94 6.60 15.92
N GLU A 171 3.89 5.79 15.79
CA GLU A 171 3.49 4.82 16.81
C GLU A 171 2.81 3.61 16.14
N ILE A 172 3.10 2.41 16.63
CA ILE A 172 2.29 1.22 16.36
C ILE A 172 1.26 1.11 17.48
N ILE A 173 -0.01 1.19 17.12
CA ILE A 173 -1.12 1.14 18.08
C ILE A 173 -1.28 -0.34 18.46
N ALA A 174 -0.98 -0.68 19.71
CA ALA A 174 -1.18 -2.05 20.19
C ALA A 174 -2.66 -2.44 20.03
N PRO A 175 -2.98 -3.69 19.65
CA PRO A 175 -4.35 -4.15 19.72
C PRO A 175 -4.80 -3.99 21.17
N ALA A 176 -5.93 -3.29 21.39
CA ALA A 176 -6.55 -3.22 22.70
C ALA A 176 -6.61 -4.64 23.27
N ALA A 177 -5.99 -4.83 24.45
CA ALA A 177 -5.84 -6.13 25.07
C ALA A 177 -7.20 -6.85 25.16
N GLU A 178 -7.18 -8.08 24.66
CA GLU A 178 -8.07 -9.22 24.91
C GLU A 178 -9.30 -8.95 25.79
N GLY A 179 -10.47 -8.97 25.16
CA GLY A 179 -11.73 -8.91 25.87
C GLY A 179 -12.96 -9.09 24.98
N GLU A 180 -12.91 -9.96 23.97
CA GLU A 180 -14.13 -10.53 23.37
C GLU A 180 -13.79 -11.72 22.47
N VAL A 181 -14.13 -12.92 22.94
CA VAL A 181 -14.16 -14.12 22.14
C VAL A 181 -15.41 -14.04 21.28
N VAL A 182 -15.31 -13.40 20.12
CA VAL A 182 -16.35 -13.50 19.10
C VAL A 182 -15.98 -14.68 18.21
N ASN A 183 -16.75 -15.76 18.32
CA ASN A 183 -16.63 -16.93 17.47
C ASN A 183 -16.79 -16.54 16.00
N GLY A 184 -15.71 -16.67 15.22
CA GLY A 184 -15.74 -16.66 13.75
C GLY A 184 -14.97 -15.51 13.10
N ALA A 185 -13.94 -15.90 12.32
CA ALA A 185 -13.16 -15.11 11.36
C ALA A 185 -12.13 -14.08 11.89
N GLY A 186 -10.85 -14.49 11.80
CA GLY A 186 -9.70 -13.59 11.61
C GLY A 186 -8.90 -13.23 12.87
N LYS A 187 -7.84 -13.98 13.17
CA LYS A 187 -6.76 -13.50 14.05
C LYS A 187 -6.32 -12.09 13.62
N LYS A 188 -6.41 -11.11 14.51
CA LYS A 188 -5.75 -9.79 14.34
C LYS A 188 -4.24 -10.00 14.33
N GLY A 189 -3.66 -10.08 13.13
CA GLY A 189 -2.20 -9.97 12.96
C GLY A 189 -1.77 -8.55 13.31
N GLY A 190 -0.72 -8.42 14.11
CA GLY A 190 -0.12 -7.13 14.46
C GLY A 190 0.60 -6.48 13.27
N VAL A 191 1.04 -5.24 13.45
CA VAL A 191 1.81 -4.48 12.45
C VAL A 191 3.26 -5.00 12.39
N GLU A 192 3.70 -5.35 11.18
CA GLU A 192 5.08 -5.74 10.86
C GLU A 192 5.84 -4.51 10.35
N VAL A 193 7.00 -4.19 10.96
CA VAL A 193 7.91 -3.16 10.45
C VAL A 193 8.81 -3.76 9.37
N LEU A 194 8.70 -3.25 8.15
CA LEU A 194 9.41 -3.75 6.97
C LEU A 194 10.59 -2.87 6.55
N GLY A 195 10.64 -1.63 7.03
CA GLY A 195 11.72 -0.70 6.70
C GLY A 195 11.83 0.44 7.70
N VAL A 196 13.07 0.72 8.10
CA VAL A 196 13.43 1.83 8.99
C VAL A 196 14.50 2.66 8.30
N TYR A 197 14.25 3.95 8.12
CA TYR A 197 15.24 4.90 7.63
C TYR A 197 16.03 5.48 8.80
N ARG A 198 17.36 5.40 8.73
CA ARG A 198 18.27 5.99 9.71
C ARG A 198 19.11 7.07 9.03
N LYS A 199 19.02 8.29 9.53
CA LYS A 199 19.84 9.39 9.02
C LYS A 199 21.31 9.15 9.40
N LYS A 200 22.23 9.36 8.47
CA LYS A 200 23.68 9.30 8.76
C LYS A 200 24.03 10.31 9.86
N GLY A 201 24.63 9.80 10.94
CA GLY A 201 25.03 10.60 12.12
C GLY A 201 23.96 10.77 13.20
N GLY A 202 22.81 10.09 13.09
CA GLY A 202 21.84 9.99 14.19
C GLY A 202 22.34 9.11 15.34
N GLY A 203 21.77 9.28 16.54
CA GLY A 203 22.13 8.47 17.71
C GLY A 203 21.72 7.00 17.55
N GLU A 204 22.38 6.09 18.28
CA GLU A 204 21.93 4.69 18.37
C GLU A 204 20.48 4.64 18.87
N GLY A 205 19.58 4.09 18.07
CA GLY A 205 18.14 4.02 18.36
C GLY A 205 17.26 5.07 17.65
N GLU A 206 17.83 6.06 16.96
CA GLU A 206 17.06 6.96 16.09
C GLU A 206 16.80 6.31 14.72
N GLY A 207 15.53 6.09 14.38
CA GLY A 207 15.13 5.65 13.05
C GLY A 207 13.66 5.93 12.81
N ASP A 208 13.34 6.42 11.61
CA ASP A 208 11.96 6.64 11.18
C ASP A 208 11.42 5.36 10.54
N ILE A 209 10.28 4.87 11.02
CA ILE A 209 9.59 3.75 10.38
C ILE A 209 8.98 4.24 9.06
N VAL A 210 9.44 3.66 7.95
CA VAL A 210 9.11 4.12 6.58
C VAL A 210 8.43 3.06 5.72
N ALA A 211 8.36 1.81 6.19
CA ALA A 211 7.56 0.76 5.57
C ALA A 211 6.97 -0.16 6.63
N VAL A 212 5.66 -0.41 6.55
CA VAL A 212 4.91 -1.28 7.46
C VAL A 212 3.91 -2.13 6.70
N LYS A 213 3.55 -3.28 7.26
CA LYS A 213 2.51 -4.16 6.73
C LYS A 213 1.64 -4.68 7.87
N GLN A 214 0.35 -4.78 7.64
CA GLN A 214 -0.55 -5.50 8.53
C GLN A 214 -1.49 -6.35 7.69
N ARG A 215 -1.41 -7.68 7.86
CA ARG A 215 -2.12 -8.64 6.99
C ARG A 215 -1.82 -8.37 5.50
N ASN A 216 -2.83 -7.99 4.72
CA ASN A 216 -2.82 -7.68 3.29
C ASN A 216 -2.69 -6.17 2.99
N VAL A 217 -2.56 -5.33 4.02
CA VAL A 217 -2.38 -3.88 3.88
C VAL A 217 -0.90 -3.54 4.03
N PHE A 218 -0.36 -2.80 3.07
CA PHE A 218 1.04 -2.37 3.02
C PHE A 218 1.10 -0.84 2.96
N GLY A 219 2.04 -0.23 3.67
CA GLY A 219 2.21 1.21 3.71
C GLY A 219 3.67 1.62 3.61
N THR A 220 3.98 2.60 2.76
CA THR A 220 5.33 3.16 2.62
C THR A 220 5.31 4.69 2.66
N SER A 221 6.28 5.28 3.36
CA SER A 221 6.43 6.73 3.50
C SER A 221 6.99 7.41 2.24
N PHE A 222 7.73 6.68 1.44
CA PHE A 222 8.41 7.17 0.24
C PHE A 222 7.60 6.92 -1.04
N HIS A 223 8.05 7.53 -2.13
CA HIS A 223 7.48 7.45 -3.47
C HIS A 223 8.28 6.48 -4.35
N PRO A 224 7.98 5.16 -4.34
CA PRO A 224 8.64 4.21 -5.23
C PRO A 224 8.37 4.51 -6.71
N GLU A 225 7.24 5.15 -7.02
CA GLU A 225 6.80 5.54 -8.37
C GLU A 225 7.67 6.63 -9.01
N LEU A 226 8.48 7.34 -8.22
CA LEU A 226 9.43 8.33 -8.72
C LEU A 226 10.81 7.73 -9.03
N THR A 227 10.86 6.41 -9.20
CA THR A 227 12.07 5.65 -9.58
C THR A 227 11.74 4.67 -10.70
N ASP A 228 12.77 4.13 -11.36
CA ASP A 228 12.59 3.02 -12.32
C ASP A 228 12.69 1.63 -11.67
N ASP A 229 12.82 1.57 -10.34
CA ASP A 229 13.03 0.32 -9.60
C ASP A 229 11.70 -0.39 -9.31
N VAL A 230 11.38 -1.41 -10.11
CA VAL A 230 10.13 -2.16 -10.01
C VAL A 230 10.11 -3.20 -8.88
N ARG A 231 11.21 -3.40 -8.13
CA ARG A 231 11.32 -4.53 -7.18
C ARG A 231 10.20 -4.57 -6.16
N ILE A 232 9.80 -3.42 -5.63
CA ILE A 232 8.72 -3.31 -4.66
C ILE A 232 7.34 -3.56 -5.29
N HIS A 233 7.11 -3.12 -6.54
CA HIS A 233 5.88 -3.42 -7.28
C HIS A 233 5.79 -4.91 -7.63
N VAL A 234 6.91 -5.52 -8.05
CA VAL A 234 7.02 -6.97 -8.29
C VAL A 234 6.71 -7.73 -7.00
N TRP A 235 7.34 -7.35 -5.90
CA TRP A 235 7.07 -7.94 -4.58
C TRP A 235 5.59 -7.83 -4.20
N TRP A 236 4.99 -6.65 -4.39
CA TRP A 236 3.59 -6.45 -4.02
C TRP A 236 2.63 -7.24 -4.90
N LEU A 237 2.85 -7.30 -6.23
CA LEU A 237 2.06 -8.15 -7.13
C LEU A 237 2.13 -9.64 -6.74
N LYS A 238 3.29 -10.13 -6.29
CA LYS A 238 3.42 -11.49 -5.74
C LYS A 238 2.55 -11.68 -4.49
N ARG A 239 2.53 -10.69 -3.59
CA ARG A 239 1.66 -10.71 -2.40
C ARG A 239 0.17 -10.68 -2.77
N VAL A 240 -0.21 -9.94 -3.80
CA VAL A 240 -1.59 -9.94 -4.32
C VAL A 240 -1.98 -11.34 -4.83
N LEU A 241 -1.13 -11.96 -5.65
CA LEU A 241 -1.36 -13.33 -6.14
C LEU A 241 -1.52 -14.32 -5.00
N GLU A 242 -0.66 -14.24 -3.98
CA GLU A 242 -0.76 -15.11 -2.80
C GLU A 242 -2.03 -14.85 -1.99
N GLY A 243 -2.37 -13.58 -1.75
CA GLY A 243 -3.56 -13.19 -0.97
C GLY A 243 -4.85 -13.71 -1.61
N VAL A 244 -5.00 -13.58 -2.93
CA VAL A 244 -6.17 -14.07 -3.66
C VAL A 244 -6.24 -15.60 -3.64
N ARG A 245 -5.11 -16.30 -3.75
CA ARG A 245 -5.05 -17.78 -3.70
C ARG A 245 -5.44 -18.35 -2.33
N HIS A 246 -5.06 -17.70 -1.23
CA HIS A 246 -5.35 -18.17 0.13
C HIS A 246 -6.70 -17.69 0.69
N GLY A 247 -7.26 -16.60 0.14
CA GLY A 247 -8.50 -15.97 0.61
C GLY A 247 -9.81 -16.56 0.08
N GLY A 248 -9.78 -17.59 -0.77
CA GLY A 248 -11.01 -18.25 -1.24
C GLY A 248 -11.68 -17.60 -2.46
N LEU A 249 -10.97 -16.80 -3.26
CA LEU A 249 -11.39 -16.44 -4.62
C LEU A 249 -10.85 -17.46 -5.64
N VAL A 250 -11.02 -18.75 -5.35
CA VAL A 250 -11.19 -19.73 -6.42
C VAL A 250 -12.66 -19.62 -6.78
N VAL A 251 -12.96 -18.80 -7.79
CA VAL A 251 -14.28 -18.83 -8.44
C VAL A 251 -14.50 -20.29 -8.82
N SER A 252 -15.47 -20.92 -8.17
CA SER A 252 -15.89 -22.28 -8.50
C SER A 252 -16.19 -22.33 -10.00
N ALA A 253 -15.68 -23.39 -10.63
CA ALA A 253 -15.92 -23.76 -12.03
C ALA A 253 -17.41 -23.72 -12.41
#